data_AF-A0A7S2YSN2-F1
#
_entry.id   AF-A0A7S2YSN2-F1
#
_cell.length_a   1.000
_cell.length_b   1.000
_cell.length_c   1.000
_cell.angle_alpha   90.00
_cell.angle_beta   90.00
_cell.angle_gamma   90.00
#
_symmetry.space_group_name_H-M   'P 1'
#
loop_
_entity.id
_entity.type
_entity.pdbx_description
1 polymer ?
#
loop_
_entity_poly.entity_id
_entity_poly.type
_entity_poly.pdbx_seq_one_letter_code
_entity_poly.pdbx_strand_id
1 'polypeptide(L)'
;ANNNRLLEVVVHMASNDMYHHSESVAWRRKLLEQQQAHGASEKKAVEVSEHIWIDMDPYSDSYGTPHKSAVRTAQLRSLIHPKIYPVPVGPTRQQNGEEGESRTHVAFPSMEYQLIPHAKRGFMPTPSEEKLKLAEEQEMLRQAESSGALELAQKVVSEYKGDQISNLVSHGNESDAQRGRLIFTGTASAIPCKHRNVSGICLMSGVESGFNSMLLDVGEGTVGQLLRNPSWTNSGADDIATTLNRIKAVWISHPHADHHLGLLRLLHDRKCTFQPNSDNADDRLLVIAPKPIYEFLREYSEIHPAIANTYRLFDSRDLIGNPNCHLIQLLSDSIGITNCRAVQVTHCPFAYAIIIDGTTFGRLVYSGDCRPSQALAREAIGADIVIHEATFEDGMEAEASVKRHCTIGEALSIARQMKAKNTILTHFSQRYPKIPPIPTASDDRPHGSSMTIVFAFDFMSLTPSDCFLASKLTPALRLLFPAEDEKNTDGEDEDISGLQMAKAAMSVPGLFAQKELL
;
A
#
# COMPACT_ATOMS: atom_id res chain seq x y z
N ALA A 1 -32.80 -48.01 4.68
CA ALA A 1 -32.17 -46.70 4.86
C ALA A 1 -31.03 -46.57 3.84
N ASN A 2 -31.26 -45.86 2.73
CA ASN A 2 -30.20 -45.54 1.78
C ASN A 2 -29.30 -44.49 2.45
N ASN A 3 -28.13 -44.89 2.94
CA ASN A 3 -27.08 -43.98 3.40
C ASN A 3 -26.37 -43.35 2.18
N ASN A 4 -27.09 -42.62 1.34
CA ASN A 4 -26.43 -41.71 0.40
C ASN A 4 -25.83 -40.58 1.25
N ARG A 5 -24.50 -40.56 1.36
CA ARG A 5 -23.78 -39.44 1.97
C ARG A 5 -23.86 -38.27 0.99
N LEU A 6 -24.75 -37.33 1.26
CA LEU A 6 -24.85 -36.09 0.49
C LEU A 6 -23.71 -35.16 0.95
N LEU A 7 -22.90 -34.67 0.01
CA LEU A 7 -21.95 -33.58 0.25
C LEU A 7 -22.59 -32.30 -0.29
N GLU A 8 -23.14 -31.45 0.56
CA GLU A 8 -23.98 -30.33 0.11
C GLU A 8 -23.18 -29.27 -0.66
N VAL A 9 -22.00 -28.90 -0.16
CA VAL A 9 -21.12 -27.91 -0.79
C VAL A 9 -19.68 -28.40 -0.76
N VAL A 10 -18.95 -28.16 -1.84
CA VAL A 10 -17.48 -28.25 -1.87
C VAL A 10 -16.89 -26.89 -2.17
N VAL A 11 -16.03 -26.40 -1.28
CA VAL A 11 -15.27 -25.16 -1.46
C VAL A 11 -13.88 -25.50 -1.98
N HIS A 12 -13.54 -24.98 -3.16
CA HIS A 12 -12.26 -25.19 -3.83
C HIS A 12 -11.40 -23.94 -3.66
N MET A 13 -10.32 -24.03 -2.89
CA MET A 13 -9.33 -22.96 -2.79
C MET A 13 -8.22 -23.23 -3.79
N ALA A 14 -8.25 -22.52 -4.91
CA ALA A 14 -7.29 -22.71 -6.00
C ALA A 14 -6.36 -21.51 -6.14
N SER A 15 -5.06 -21.75 -6.28
CA SER A 15 -4.13 -20.70 -6.72
C SER A 15 -4.54 -20.19 -8.09
N ASN A 16 -4.19 -18.95 -8.43
CA ASN A 16 -4.42 -18.36 -9.75
C ASN A 16 -3.95 -19.31 -10.87
N ASP A 17 -2.70 -19.79 -10.78
CA ASP A 17 -2.13 -20.70 -11.78
C ASP A 17 -2.97 -21.97 -11.97
N MET A 18 -3.45 -22.56 -10.87
CA MET A 18 -4.26 -23.77 -10.92
C MET A 18 -5.69 -23.48 -11.35
N TYR A 19 -6.30 -22.37 -10.93
CA TYR A 19 -7.68 -22.06 -11.29
C TYR A 19 -7.85 -21.83 -12.79
N HIS A 20 -6.84 -21.25 -13.43
CA HIS A 20 -6.86 -20.93 -14.87
C HIS A 20 -6.13 -21.96 -15.75
N HIS A 21 -5.45 -22.95 -15.15
CA HIS A 21 -4.76 -24.00 -15.93
C HIS A 21 -5.75 -24.81 -16.78
N SER A 22 -5.42 -25.06 -18.05
CA SER A 22 -6.29 -25.79 -18.98
C SER A 22 -6.66 -27.18 -18.49
N GLU A 23 -5.73 -27.89 -17.84
CA GLU A 23 -6.00 -29.21 -17.25
C GLU A 23 -6.94 -29.13 -16.04
N SER A 24 -6.84 -28.08 -15.23
CA SER A 24 -7.73 -27.85 -14.09
C SER A 24 -9.14 -27.54 -14.59
N VAL A 25 -9.27 -26.66 -15.59
CA VAL A 25 -10.54 -26.39 -16.29
C VAL A 25 -11.14 -27.69 -16.84
N ALA A 26 -10.35 -28.51 -17.53
CA ALA A 26 -10.80 -29.79 -18.08
C ALA A 26 -11.22 -30.79 -16.98
N TRP A 27 -10.49 -30.83 -15.86
CA TRP A 27 -10.80 -31.65 -14.71
C TRP A 27 -12.13 -31.23 -14.05
N ARG A 28 -12.35 -29.92 -13.88
CA ARG A 28 -13.61 -29.38 -13.35
C ARG A 28 -14.82 -29.79 -14.19
N ARG A 29 -14.70 -29.67 -15.52
CA ARG A 29 -15.73 -30.09 -16.46
C ARG A 29 -16.05 -31.59 -16.32
N LYS A 30 -15.01 -32.43 -16.30
CA LYS A 30 -15.15 -33.88 -16.13
C LYS A 30 -15.76 -34.28 -14.78
N LEU A 31 -15.43 -33.56 -13.72
CA LEU A 31 -16.02 -33.77 -12.39
C LEU A 31 -17.54 -33.55 -12.42
N LEU A 32 -17.99 -32.52 -13.10
CA LEU A 32 -19.41 -32.16 -13.22
C LEU A 32 -20.16 -33.15 -14.14
N GLU A 33 -19.57 -33.56 -15.26
CA GLU A 33 -20.10 -34.62 -16.13
C GLU A 33 -20.30 -35.95 -15.37
N GLN A 34 -19.34 -36.34 -14.52
CA GLN A 34 -19.44 -37.57 -13.72
C GLN A 34 -20.56 -37.50 -12.68
N GLN A 35 -20.74 -36.35 -12.03
CA GLN A 35 -21.83 -36.15 -11.07
C GLN A 35 -23.22 -36.17 -11.73
N GLN A 36 -23.33 -35.63 -12.96
CA GLN A 36 -24.57 -35.70 -13.74
C GLN A 36 -24.88 -37.15 -14.18
N ALA A 37 -23.86 -37.91 -14.60
CA ALA A 37 -24.02 -39.30 -15.04
C ALA A 37 -24.38 -40.27 -13.89
N HIS A 38 -23.88 -40.05 -12.68
CA HIS A 38 -24.14 -40.90 -11.50
C HIS A 38 -25.52 -40.68 -10.87
N GLY A 39 -26.22 -39.59 -11.19
CA GLY A 39 -27.63 -39.40 -10.81
C GLY A 39 -28.59 -40.43 -11.43
N ALA A 40 -28.16 -41.16 -12.46
CA ALA A 40 -28.96 -42.12 -13.20
C ALA A 40 -28.69 -43.60 -12.85
N SER A 41 -27.60 -43.95 -12.15
CA SER A 41 -27.23 -45.34 -11.91
C SER A 41 -26.34 -45.54 -10.67
N GLU A 42 -26.87 -46.26 -9.69
CA GLU A 42 -26.22 -46.93 -8.54
C GLU A 42 -26.01 -46.23 -7.17
N LYS A 43 -26.24 -47.06 -6.14
CA LYS A 43 -26.45 -46.79 -4.69
C LYS A 43 -25.20 -46.45 -3.85
N LYS A 44 -24.14 -45.87 -4.41
CA LYS A 44 -22.93 -45.51 -3.62
C LYS A 44 -22.22 -44.21 -4.03
N ALA A 45 -22.82 -43.40 -4.90
CA ALA A 45 -22.24 -42.10 -5.24
C ALA A 45 -22.51 -41.06 -4.13
N VAL A 46 -21.46 -40.34 -3.74
CA VAL A 46 -21.60 -39.09 -3.00
C VAL A 46 -22.12 -38.05 -3.99
N GLU A 47 -23.33 -37.55 -3.76
CA GLU A 47 -23.91 -36.49 -4.58
C GLU A 47 -23.46 -35.13 -4.03
N VAL A 48 -22.87 -34.29 -4.90
CA VAL A 48 -22.54 -32.90 -4.57
C VAL A 48 -23.60 -31.96 -5.13
N SER A 49 -24.12 -31.06 -4.27
CA SER A 49 -25.16 -30.12 -4.70
C SER A 49 -24.55 -28.86 -5.33
N GLU A 50 -23.53 -28.27 -4.72
CA GLU A 50 -22.92 -27.02 -5.18
C GLU A 50 -21.39 -27.03 -5.09
N HIS A 51 -20.73 -26.39 -6.04
CA HIS A 51 -19.28 -26.16 -6.08
C HIS A 51 -19.01 -24.65 -5.98
N ILE A 52 -18.27 -24.24 -4.95
CA ILE A 52 -17.83 -22.85 -4.78
C ILE A 52 -16.33 -22.79 -5.02
N TRP A 53 -15.90 -21.95 -5.96
CA TRP A 53 -14.50 -21.78 -6.31
C TRP A 53 -13.98 -20.45 -5.83
N ILE A 54 -12.92 -20.48 -5.04
CA ILE A 54 -12.18 -19.30 -4.63
C ILE A 54 -10.96 -19.21 -5.55
N ASP A 55 -11.01 -18.25 -6.48
CA ASP A 55 -9.81 -17.81 -7.19
C ASP A 55 -8.95 -17.02 -6.20
N MET A 56 -7.85 -17.63 -5.76
CA MET A 56 -6.92 -16.98 -4.84
C MET A 56 -6.00 -15.97 -5.55
N ASP A 57 -6.33 -15.52 -6.76
CA ASP A 57 -5.63 -14.42 -7.42
C ASP A 57 -5.66 -13.17 -6.52
N PRO A 58 -4.53 -12.84 -5.88
CA PRO A 58 -4.45 -11.75 -4.92
C PRO A 58 -4.56 -10.38 -5.59
N TYR A 59 -4.57 -10.34 -6.91
CA TYR A 59 -4.65 -9.13 -7.70
C TYR A 59 -6.03 -8.90 -8.28
N SER A 60 -6.87 -9.93 -8.43
CA SER A 60 -8.19 -9.76 -9.05
C SER A 60 -9.09 -8.80 -8.24
N ASP A 61 -9.65 -7.77 -8.91
CA ASP A 61 -10.76 -6.94 -8.38
C ASP A 61 -12.12 -7.48 -8.81
N SER A 62 -12.11 -8.64 -9.45
CA SER A 62 -13.25 -9.25 -10.13
C SER A 62 -14.46 -9.48 -9.22
N TYR A 63 -14.32 -9.26 -7.92
CA TYR A 63 -15.29 -9.61 -6.90
C TYR A 63 -15.65 -8.45 -5.95
N GLY A 64 -15.09 -7.25 -6.19
CA GLY A 64 -15.39 -6.03 -5.42
C GLY A 64 -14.63 -5.93 -4.08
N THR A 65 -14.29 -4.70 -3.69
CA THR A 65 -13.58 -4.43 -2.43
C THR A 65 -14.57 -3.98 -1.34
N PRO A 66 -14.45 -4.43 -0.06
CA PRO A 66 -15.37 -4.04 1.01
C PRO A 66 -15.52 -2.52 1.23
N HIS A 67 -16.70 -2.11 1.72
CA HIS A 67 -17.08 -0.70 1.97
C HIS A 67 -16.12 0.08 2.89
N LYS A 68 -15.35 -0.62 3.73
CA LYS A 68 -14.48 0.01 4.73
C LYS A 68 -13.02 -0.32 4.44
N SER A 69 -12.60 -0.28 3.17
CA SER A 69 -11.24 -0.57 2.72
C SER A 69 -10.46 0.67 2.29
N ALA A 70 -9.13 0.59 2.30
CA ALA A 70 -8.24 1.63 1.79
C ALA A 70 -8.55 1.97 0.31
N VAL A 71 -8.91 0.96 -0.50
CA VAL A 71 -9.31 1.13 -1.91
C VAL A 71 -10.53 2.02 -2.05
N ARG A 72 -11.60 1.77 -1.28
CA ARG A 72 -12.81 2.58 -1.37
C ARG A 72 -12.58 4.01 -0.90
N THR A 73 -11.82 4.20 0.18
CA THR A 73 -11.47 5.57 0.60
C THR A 73 -10.64 6.29 -0.47
N ALA A 74 -9.81 5.58 -1.23
CA ALA A 74 -9.06 6.14 -2.35
C ALA A 74 -9.97 6.51 -3.53
N GLN A 75 -10.93 5.67 -3.90
CA GLN A 75 -11.96 5.99 -4.91
C GLN A 75 -12.71 7.28 -4.54
N LEU A 76 -13.09 7.44 -3.28
CA LEU A 76 -13.75 8.65 -2.80
C LEU A 76 -12.84 9.89 -2.94
N ARG A 77 -11.54 9.77 -2.59
CA ARG A 77 -10.54 10.84 -2.80
C ARG A 77 -10.32 11.17 -4.28
N SER A 78 -10.50 10.20 -5.19
CA SER A 78 -10.38 10.44 -6.63
C SER A 78 -11.39 11.44 -7.17
N LEU A 79 -12.55 11.58 -6.52
CA LEU A 79 -13.54 12.60 -6.86
C LEU A 79 -13.03 14.03 -6.58
N ILE A 80 -12.08 14.18 -5.65
CA ILE A 80 -11.47 15.47 -5.30
C ILE A 80 -10.44 15.89 -6.34
N HIS A 81 -9.51 15.00 -6.69
CA HIS A 81 -8.49 15.28 -7.71
C HIS A 81 -7.88 13.99 -8.30
N PRO A 82 -8.33 13.51 -9.46
CA PRO A 82 -7.98 12.18 -9.96
C PRO A 82 -6.51 12.01 -10.37
N LYS A 83 -5.76 13.09 -10.62
CA LYS A 83 -4.31 12.99 -10.88
C LYS A 83 -3.47 12.76 -9.61
N ILE A 84 -3.89 13.36 -8.49
CA ILE A 84 -3.19 13.25 -7.20
C ILE A 84 -3.69 12.00 -6.44
N TYR A 85 -4.98 11.72 -6.56
CA TYR A 85 -5.66 10.56 -5.99
C TYR A 85 -6.20 9.70 -7.13
N PRO A 86 -5.35 8.95 -7.85
CA PRO A 86 -5.81 8.09 -8.92
C PRO A 86 -6.83 7.08 -8.41
N VAL A 87 -7.85 6.80 -9.24
CA VAL A 87 -8.81 5.74 -8.97
C VAL A 87 -8.03 4.43 -8.95
N PRO A 88 -8.02 3.67 -7.84
CA PRO A 88 -7.43 2.36 -7.86
C PRO A 88 -8.12 1.52 -8.92
N VAL A 89 -7.34 0.94 -9.81
CA VAL A 89 -7.81 -0.04 -10.78
C VAL A 89 -7.45 -1.39 -10.20
N GLY A 90 -8.25 -2.42 -10.41
CA GLY A 90 -7.66 -3.75 -10.38
C GLY A 90 -7.50 -4.32 -11.78
N PRO A 91 -6.71 -5.39 -11.92
CA PRO A 91 -6.43 -6.03 -13.18
C PRO A 91 -7.75 -6.46 -13.82
N THR A 92 -8.08 -5.81 -14.93
CA THR A 92 -9.20 -6.19 -15.78
C THR A 92 -8.82 -7.49 -16.47
N ARG A 93 -9.28 -8.63 -15.95
CA ARG A 93 -9.21 -9.88 -16.72
C ARG A 93 -10.49 -10.00 -17.54
N GLN A 94 -10.33 -10.24 -18.84
CA GLN A 94 -11.45 -10.67 -19.68
C GLN A 94 -12.07 -11.88 -19.01
N GLN A 95 -13.31 -11.75 -18.53
CA GLN A 95 -14.14 -12.90 -18.25
C GLN A 95 -14.30 -13.63 -19.58
N ASN A 96 -13.47 -14.65 -19.82
CA ASN A 96 -13.82 -15.65 -20.81
C ASN A 96 -15.08 -16.30 -20.24
N GLY A 97 -16.23 -15.85 -20.75
CA GLY A 97 -17.53 -16.31 -20.34
C GLY A 97 -17.65 -17.82 -20.58
N GLU A 98 -17.36 -18.61 -19.56
CA GLU A 98 -18.03 -19.89 -19.40
C GLU A 98 -19.33 -19.58 -18.63
N GLU A 99 -20.35 -19.20 -19.40
CA GLU A 99 -21.73 -19.15 -18.91
C GLU A 99 -22.10 -20.54 -18.34
N GLY A 100 -22.30 -20.59 -17.03
CA GLY A 100 -23.37 -21.32 -16.39
C GLY A 100 -23.41 -22.85 -16.56
N GLU A 101 -22.53 -23.57 -15.90
CA GLU A 101 -22.92 -24.89 -15.37
C GLU A 101 -23.70 -24.66 -14.06
N SER A 102 -24.92 -25.20 -13.96
CA SER A 102 -25.95 -24.81 -12.96
C SER A 102 -25.62 -25.08 -11.48
N ARG A 103 -24.40 -25.54 -11.17
CA ARG A 103 -23.93 -25.94 -9.83
C ARG A 103 -22.54 -25.39 -9.48
N THR A 104 -21.99 -24.49 -10.28
CA THR A 104 -20.63 -23.95 -10.09
C THR A 104 -20.70 -22.45 -9.90
N HIS A 105 -20.11 -21.97 -8.81
CA HIS A 105 -20.11 -20.56 -8.42
C HIS A 105 -18.69 -20.10 -8.14
N VAL A 106 -18.38 -18.87 -8.51
CA VAL A 106 -17.12 -18.24 -8.11
C VAL A 106 -17.39 -17.41 -6.86
N ALA A 107 -16.56 -17.58 -5.84
CA ALA A 107 -16.69 -16.89 -4.57
C ALA A 107 -16.35 -15.41 -4.71
N PHE A 108 -17.11 -14.57 -4.03
CA PHE A 108 -16.85 -13.14 -3.91
C PHE A 108 -17.06 -12.67 -2.46
N PRO A 109 -16.42 -11.57 -2.02
CA PRO A 109 -16.67 -10.97 -0.72
C PRO A 109 -18.16 -10.72 -0.47
N SER A 110 -18.64 -11.01 0.75
CA SER A 110 -20.06 -10.94 1.13
C SER A 110 -20.99 -11.98 0.48
N MET A 111 -20.45 -12.95 -0.27
CA MET A 111 -21.22 -14.12 -0.69
C MET A 111 -21.56 -14.98 0.53
N GLU A 112 -22.86 -15.28 0.72
CA GLU A 112 -23.34 -16.11 1.82
C GLU A 112 -24.03 -17.38 1.31
N TYR A 113 -23.57 -18.53 1.81
CA TYR A 113 -24.23 -19.82 1.63
C TYR A 113 -24.83 -20.30 2.95
N GLN A 114 -26.15 -20.45 3.01
CA GLN A 114 -26.84 -20.88 4.23
C GLN A 114 -27.14 -22.38 4.22
N LEU A 115 -26.56 -23.10 5.19
CA LEU A 115 -26.87 -24.51 5.46
C LEU A 115 -28.10 -24.58 6.39
N ILE A 116 -29.29 -24.84 5.84
CA ILE A 116 -30.55 -24.93 6.59
C ILE A 116 -31.13 -26.36 6.49
N PRO A 117 -31.73 -26.91 7.56
CA PRO A 117 -32.43 -28.19 7.51
C PRO A 117 -33.56 -28.24 6.46
N HIS A 118 -33.26 -28.93 5.35
CA HIS A 118 -34.07 -29.51 4.25
C HIS A 118 -35.23 -28.73 3.58
N ALA A 119 -35.82 -27.70 4.19
CA ALA A 119 -37.02 -27.04 3.64
C ALA A 119 -36.73 -25.78 2.81
N LYS A 120 -35.55 -25.16 2.96
CA LYS A 120 -35.11 -23.97 2.20
C LYS A 120 -33.58 -23.94 2.12
N ARG A 121 -32.99 -24.50 1.06
CA ARG A 121 -31.53 -24.50 0.80
C ARG A 121 -31.21 -23.57 -0.36
N GLY A 122 -29.99 -23.03 -0.41
CA GLY A 122 -29.48 -22.26 -1.54
C GLY A 122 -28.79 -20.96 -1.12
N PHE A 123 -28.27 -20.24 -2.11
CA PHE A 123 -27.72 -18.91 -1.90
C PHE A 123 -28.81 -17.95 -1.44
N MET A 124 -28.46 -17.08 -0.50
CA MET A 124 -29.29 -15.90 -0.26
C MET A 124 -29.30 -15.05 -1.53
N PRO A 125 -30.46 -14.44 -1.90
CA PRO A 125 -30.51 -13.52 -3.03
C PRO A 125 -29.60 -12.33 -2.72
N THR A 126 -28.37 -12.42 -3.21
CA THR A 126 -27.37 -11.38 -3.12
C THR A 126 -27.63 -10.48 -4.33
N PRO A 127 -27.72 -9.15 -4.19
CA PRO A 127 -27.85 -8.28 -5.34
C PRO A 127 -26.70 -8.57 -6.31
N SER A 128 -26.97 -8.55 -7.63
CA SER A 128 -25.91 -8.81 -8.61
C SER A 128 -24.75 -7.83 -8.41
N GLU A 129 -23.53 -8.29 -8.66
CA GLU A 129 -22.30 -7.52 -8.47
C GLU A 129 -22.38 -6.12 -9.12
N GLU A 130 -22.90 -6.04 -10.34
CA GLU A 130 -23.10 -4.77 -11.05
C GLU A 130 -24.05 -3.82 -10.33
N LYS A 131 -25.11 -4.34 -9.71
CA LYS A 131 -26.07 -3.52 -8.94
C LYS A 131 -25.46 -3.03 -7.64
N LEU A 132 -24.63 -3.85 -6.99
CA LEU A 132 -23.88 -3.44 -5.80
C LEU A 132 -22.90 -2.32 -6.17
N LYS A 133 -22.05 -2.52 -7.19
CA LYS A 133 -21.08 -1.52 -7.65
C LYS A 133 -21.74 -0.18 -7.99
N LEU A 134 -22.84 -0.21 -8.77
CA LEU A 134 -23.55 1.01 -9.14
C LEU A 134 -24.16 1.73 -7.93
N ALA A 135 -24.75 0.99 -6.99
CA ALA A 135 -25.31 1.57 -5.76
C ALA A 135 -24.21 2.20 -4.89
N GLU A 136 -23.03 1.57 -4.82
CA GLU A 136 -21.88 2.07 -4.08
C GLU A 136 -21.28 3.34 -4.72
N GLU A 137 -21.13 3.37 -6.04
CA GLU A 137 -20.67 4.56 -6.77
C GLU A 137 -21.63 5.75 -6.56
N GLN A 138 -22.93 5.51 -6.66
CA GLN A 138 -23.94 6.53 -6.39
C GLN A 138 -23.88 7.03 -4.95
N GLU A 139 -23.66 6.15 -3.98
CA GLU A 139 -23.52 6.55 -2.58
C GLU A 139 -22.27 7.40 -2.33
N MET A 140 -21.13 7.02 -2.91
CA MET A 140 -19.89 7.81 -2.81
C MET A 140 -20.06 9.21 -3.39
N LEU A 141 -20.72 9.33 -4.54
CA LEU A 141 -21.02 10.62 -5.15
C LEU A 141 -21.92 11.46 -4.25
N ARG A 142 -23.01 10.88 -3.71
CA ARG A 142 -23.90 11.58 -2.77
C ARG A 142 -23.18 12.05 -1.51
N GLN A 143 -22.31 11.21 -0.94
CA GLN A 143 -21.49 11.58 0.22
C GLN A 143 -20.57 12.76 -0.11
N ALA A 144 -19.87 12.71 -1.24
CA ALA A 144 -18.95 13.76 -1.64
C ALA A 144 -19.66 15.09 -1.93
N GLU A 145 -20.81 15.05 -2.60
CA GLU A 145 -21.64 16.23 -2.88
C GLU A 145 -22.22 16.86 -1.61
N SER A 146 -22.84 16.05 -0.75
CA SER A 146 -23.48 16.53 0.49
C SER A 146 -22.47 17.12 1.50
N SER A 147 -21.21 16.69 1.46
CA SER A 147 -20.16 17.23 2.32
C SER A 147 -19.64 18.62 1.91
N GLY A 148 -19.92 19.07 0.69
CA GLY A 148 -19.32 20.29 0.11
C GLY A 148 -17.84 20.14 -0.29
N ALA A 149 -17.26 18.94 -0.15
CA ALA A 149 -15.87 18.67 -0.48
C ALA A 149 -15.55 18.93 -1.97
N LEU A 150 -16.46 18.54 -2.87
CA LEU A 150 -16.29 18.72 -4.31
C LEU A 150 -16.27 20.19 -4.72
N GLU A 151 -17.19 21.00 -4.18
CA GLU A 151 -17.25 22.44 -4.47
C GLU A 151 -15.96 23.14 -4.01
N LEU A 152 -15.50 22.84 -2.79
CA LEU A 152 -14.26 23.41 -2.26
C LEU A 152 -13.03 22.98 -3.07
N ALA A 153 -12.96 21.71 -3.46
CA ALA A 153 -11.88 21.19 -4.29
C ALA A 153 -11.83 21.88 -5.67
N GLN A 154 -12.99 22.01 -6.33
CA GLN A 154 -13.10 22.69 -7.63
C GLN A 154 -12.65 24.15 -7.55
N LYS A 155 -13.04 24.87 -6.49
CA LYS A 155 -12.58 26.23 -6.23
C LYS A 155 -11.05 26.30 -6.12
N VAL A 156 -10.44 25.47 -5.28
CA VAL A 156 -8.98 25.41 -5.10
C VAL A 156 -8.27 25.11 -6.43
N VAL A 157 -8.76 24.14 -7.20
CA VAL A 157 -8.16 23.78 -8.50
C VAL A 157 -8.29 24.92 -9.52
N SER A 158 -9.42 25.64 -9.53
CA SER A 158 -9.61 26.78 -10.44
C SER A 158 -8.67 27.95 -10.12
N GLU A 159 -8.48 28.26 -8.83
CA GLU A 159 -7.54 29.30 -8.37
C GLU A 159 -6.10 28.91 -8.75
N TYR A 160 -5.72 27.65 -8.51
CA TYR A 160 -4.39 27.14 -8.85
C TYR A 160 -4.10 27.11 -10.36
N LYS A 161 -5.09 26.76 -11.21
CA LYS A 161 -4.93 26.81 -12.67
C LYS A 161 -4.73 28.25 -13.16
N GLY A 162 -5.39 29.24 -12.54
CA GLY A 162 -5.17 30.65 -12.82
C GLY A 162 -3.70 31.07 -12.56
N ASP A 163 -3.13 30.61 -11.44
CA ASP A 163 -1.72 30.86 -11.09
C ASP A 163 -0.74 30.10 -12.00
N GLN A 164 -1.05 28.87 -12.40
CA GLN A 164 -0.24 28.06 -13.33
C GLN A 164 -0.16 28.69 -14.73
N ILE A 165 -1.25 29.25 -15.28
CA ILE A 165 -1.24 29.91 -16.61
C ILE A 165 -0.26 31.09 -16.63
N SER A 166 -0.10 31.81 -15.51
CA SER A 166 0.88 32.89 -15.40
C SER A 166 2.34 32.38 -15.39
N ASN A 167 2.59 31.16 -14.90
CA ASN A 167 3.92 30.54 -14.80
C ASN A 167 4.29 29.61 -15.98
N LEU A 168 3.30 29.11 -16.72
CA LEU A 168 3.44 28.18 -17.85
C LEU A 168 4.14 28.78 -19.09
N VAL A 169 4.37 30.10 -19.13
CA VAL A 169 5.15 30.74 -20.21
C VAL A 169 6.65 30.35 -20.15
N SER A 170 7.09 29.58 -19.14
CA SER A 170 8.52 29.36 -18.88
C SER A 170 9.06 27.91 -18.92
N HIS A 171 8.24 26.85 -18.97
CA HIS A 171 8.75 25.46 -18.87
C HIS A 171 8.07 24.51 -19.86
N GLY A 172 8.87 23.97 -20.80
CA GLY A 172 8.44 23.26 -22.01
C GLY A 172 7.95 21.82 -21.86
N ASN A 173 7.59 21.27 -23.03
CA ASN A 173 6.93 19.99 -23.32
C ASN A 173 7.72 18.72 -22.92
N GLU A 174 7.87 18.41 -21.64
CA GLU A 174 8.21 17.04 -21.21
C GLU A 174 6.94 16.23 -20.90
N SER A 175 6.96 14.93 -21.24
CA SER A 175 5.82 14.05 -20.97
C SER A 175 5.68 13.77 -19.47
N ASP A 176 4.44 13.72 -18.94
CA ASP A 176 4.14 13.45 -17.52
C ASP A 176 4.72 12.10 -17.02
N ALA A 177 5.08 11.17 -17.93
CA ALA A 177 5.68 9.87 -17.63
C ALA A 177 7.20 9.94 -17.36
N GLN A 178 7.89 10.97 -17.85
CA GLN A 178 9.31 11.21 -17.57
C GLN A 178 9.53 11.96 -16.25
N ARG A 179 8.46 12.53 -15.68
CA ARG A 179 8.49 13.20 -14.38
C ARG A 179 8.42 12.17 -13.27
N GLY A 180 9.48 12.07 -12.48
CA GLY A 180 9.51 11.16 -11.34
C GLY A 180 8.42 11.49 -10.31
N ARG A 181 8.03 10.48 -9.55
CA ARG A 181 6.76 10.44 -8.82
C ARG A 181 6.91 9.72 -7.49
N LEU A 182 6.15 10.14 -6.49
CA LEU A 182 5.99 9.45 -5.22
C LEU A 182 4.59 8.81 -5.18
N ILE A 183 4.54 7.51 -4.90
CA ILE A 183 3.29 6.78 -4.67
C ILE A 183 3.26 6.26 -3.23
N PHE A 184 2.25 6.66 -2.47
CA PHE A 184 2.04 6.19 -1.10
C PHE A 184 1.14 4.96 -1.13
N THR A 185 1.72 3.79 -0.84
CA THR A 185 1.00 2.51 -0.90
C THR A 185 0.31 2.17 0.41
N GLY A 186 0.82 2.72 1.51
CA GLY A 186 0.21 2.67 2.82
C GLY A 186 0.78 3.75 3.73
N THR A 187 -0.05 4.22 4.65
CA THR A 187 0.19 5.42 5.46
C THR A 187 -0.15 5.22 6.94
N ALA A 188 -0.48 4.00 7.36
CA ALA A 188 -0.79 3.64 8.74
C ALA A 188 0.44 3.17 9.51
N SER A 189 0.38 3.32 10.82
CA SER A 189 1.32 2.72 11.77
C SER A 189 0.84 1.38 12.31
N ALA A 190 1.77 0.45 12.53
CA ALA A 190 1.67 -0.84 13.23
C ALA A 190 0.80 -1.94 12.60
N ILE A 191 -0.45 -1.64 12.24
CA ILE A 191 -1.42 -2.64 11.74
C ILE A 191 -2.22 -2.00 10.58
N PRO A 192 -2.60 -2.75 9.54
CA PRO A 192 -3.54 -2.23 8.55
C PRO A 192 -4.90 -1.94 9.22
N CYS A 193 -5.53 -0.81 8.88
CA CYS A 193 -6.87 -0.48 9.32
C CYS A 193 -7.82 -0.30 8.13
N LYS A 194 -9.10 -0.06 8.44
CA LYS A 194 -10.17 0.15 7.46
C LYS A 194 -9.81 1.19 6.39
N HIS A 195 -9.04 2.22 6.74
CA HIS A 195 -8.80 3.37 5.86
C HIS A 195 -7.38 3.47 5.32
N ARG A 196 -6.42 2.78 5.95
CA ARG A 196 -4.99 2.92 5.67
C ARG A 196 -4.28 1.58 5.84
N ASN A 197 -3.48 1.22 4.86
CA ASN A 197 -2.54 0.12 4.91
C ASN A 197 -1.24 0.55 5.62
N VAL A 198 -0.42 -0.41 6.04
CA VAL A 198 0.88 -0.16 6.69
C VAL A 198 1.90 0.47 5.74
N SER A 199 2.96 1.07 6.30
CA SER A 199 4.00 1.84 5.59
C SER A 199 4.49 1.21 4.29
N GLY A 200 4.41 1.99 3.22
CA GLY A 200 5.17 1.70 2.01
C GLY A 200 5.06 2.83 1.00
N ILE A 201 6.18 3.20 0.40
CA ILE A 201 6.28 4.35 -0.50
C ILE A 201 7.12 3.94 -1.71
N CYS A 202 6.67 4.28 -2.91
CA CYS A 202 7.40 4.05 -4.14
C CYS A 202 7.89 5.37 -4.72
N LEU A 203 9.21 5.51 -4.82
CA LEU A 203 9.90 6.59 -5.52
C LEU A 203 10.18 6.13 -6.95
N MET A 204 9.50 6.74 -7.91
CA MET A 204 9.70 6.51 -9.34
C MET A 204 10.66 7.55 -9.91
N SER A 205 11.58 7.08 -10.73
CA SER A 205 12.53 7.90 -11.48
C SER A 205 12.35 7.61 -12.97
N GLY A 206 12.18 8.67 -13.77
CA GLY A 206 12.07 8.56 -15.21
C GLY A 206 13.40 8.10 -15.82
N VAL A 207 13.34 7.14 -16.74
CA VAL A 207 14.48 6.68 -17.55
C VAL A 207 14.09 6.67 -19.02
N GLU A 208 15.05 6.62 -19.95
CA GLU A 208 14.74 6.64 -21.39
C GLU A 208 13.74 5.54 -21.82
N SER A 209 13.80 4.38 -21.17
CA SER A 209 12.92 3.23 -21.42
C SER A 209 11.61 3.23 -20.61
N GLY A 210 11.28 4.32 -19.92
CA GLY A 210 10.08 4.49 -19.10
C GLY A 210 10.39 4.98 -17.70
N PHE A 211 10.30 4.10 -16.70
CA PHE A 211 10.67 4.43 -15.33
C PHE A 211 11.24 3.21 -14.61
N ASN A 212 12.11 3.48 -13.65
CA ASN A 212 12.52 2.56 -12.61
C ASN A 212 12.09 3.14 -11.25
N SER A 213 12.16 2.32 -10.20
CA SER A 213 11.65 2.70 -8.89
C SER A 213 12.44 2.12 -7.72
N MET A 214 12.36 2.80 -6.59
CA MET A 214 12.85 2.37 -5.29
C MET A 214 11.69 2.40 -4.29
N LEU A 215 11.56 1.35 -3.48
CA LEU A 215 10.61 1.35 -2.37
C LEU A 215 11.29 1.84 -1.08
N LEU A 216 10.59 2.67 -0.32
CA LEU A 216 10.94 3.10 1.02
C LEU A 216 9.92 2.46 1.97
N ASP A 217 10.40 1.45 2.70
CA ASP A 217 9.61 0.45 3.42
C ASP A 217 8.62 -0.31 2.52
N VAL A 218 8.38 -1.57 2.89
CA VAL A 218 7.54 -2.52 2.15
C VAL A 218 6.71 -3.30 3.15
N GLY A 219 5.78 -2.61 3.81
CA GLY A 219 4.78 -3.22 4.68
C GLY A 219 3.90 -4.23 3.94
N GLU A 220 3.15 -5.01 4.70
CA GLU A 220 2.16 -5.95 4.14
C GLU A 220 1.23 -5.22 3.17
N GLY A 221 0.91 -5.83 2.03
CA GLY A 221 -0.01 -5.27 1.04
C GLY A 221 0.58 -4.22 0.08
N THR A 222 1.81 -3.71 0.30
CA THR A 222 2.45 -2.70 -0.58
C THR A 222 2.43 -3.09 -2.07
N VAL A 223 2.76 -4.34 -2.39
CA VAL A 223 2.77 -4.83 -3.79
C VAL A 223 1.38 -4.79 -4.42
N GLY A 224 0.34 -5.21 -3.67
CA GLY A 224 -1.04 -5.16 -4.15
C GLY A 224 -1.54 -3.73 -4.35
N GLN A 225 -1.15 -2.81 -3.47
CA GLN A 225 -1.49 -1.40 -3.57
C GLN A 225 -0.81 -0.73 -4.79
N LEU A 226 0.44 -1.11 -5.10
CA LEU A 226 1.13 -0.65 -6.31
C LEU A 226 0.46 -1.17 -7.58
N LEU A 227 0.16 -2.46 -7.64
CA LEU A 227 -0.51 -3.07 -8.80
C LEU A 227 -1.92 -2.53 -9.02
N ARG A 228 -2.53 -1.96 -7.98
CA ARG A 228 -3.80 -1.25 -8.09
C ARG A 228 -3.66 0.24 -8.43
N ASN A 229 -2.45 0.78 -8.50
CA ASN A 229 -2.23 2.20 -8.80
C ASN A 229 -1.94 2.41 -10.29
N PRO A 230 -2.86 3.05 -11.05
CA PRO A 230 -2.67 3.25 -12.48
C PRO A 230 -1.53 4.21 -12.83
N SER A 231 -1.01 4.98 -11.86
CA SER A 231 0.20 5.78 -12.08
C SER A 231 1.46 4.92 -12.18
N TRP A 232 1.41 3.66 -11.75
CA TRP A 232 2.53 2.71 -11.78
C TRP A 232 2.29 1.59 -12.79
N THR A 233 1.09 1.02 -12.85
CA THR A 233 0.72 0.01 -13.85
C THR A 233 0.37 0.70 -15.17
N ASN A 234 1.29 0.71 -16.12
CA ASN A 234 1.09 1.34 -17.42
C ASN A 234 -0.03 0.62 -18.20
N SER A 235 -1.25 1.16 -18.15
CA SER A 235 -2.43 0.84 -18.99
C SER A 235 -2.63 -0.63 -19.43
N GLY A 236 -2.40 -1.61 -18.54
CA GLY A 236 -2.77 -3.02 -18.76
C GLY A 236 -2.03 -3.76 -19.88
N ALA A 237 -0.93 -3.22 -20.41
CA ALA A 237 -0.16 -3.85 -21.49
C ALA A 237 0.99 -4.74 -21.00
N ASP A 238 1.57 -4.42 -19.83
CA ASP A 238 2.67 -5.18 -19.24
C ASP A 238 2.13 -6.26 -18.29
N ASP A 239 2.69 -7.46 -18.33
CA ASP A 239 2.40 -8.47 -17.31
C ASP A 239 2.90 -7.99 -15.93
N ILE A 240 2.28 -8.52 -14.86
CA ILE A 240 2.58 -8.16 -13.45
C ILE A 240 4.07 -8.32 -13.16
N ALA A 241 4.66 -9.39 -13.69
CA ALA A 241 6.01 -9.81 -13.40
C ALA A 241 7.02 -8.80 -14.02
N THR A 242 6.78 -8.39 -15.27
CA THR A 242 7.50 -7.34 -15.99
C THR A 242 7.35 -5.99 -15.30
N THR A 243 6.16 -5.67 -14.78
CA THR A 243 5.92 -4.43 -14.03
C THR A 243 6.74 -4.39 -12.73
N LEU A 244 6.81 -5.51 -12.00
CA LEU A 244 7.59 -5.61 -10.76
C LEU A 244 9.10 -5.47 -10.99
N ASN A 245 9.62 -5.81 -12.18
CA ASN A 245 11.02 -5.62 -12.55
C ASN A 245 11.48 -4.16 -12.59
N ARG A 246 10.52 -3.21 -12.65
CA ARG A 246 10.79 -1.77 -12.55
C ARG A 246 11.21 -1.36 -11.14
N ILE A 247 11.00 -2.20 -10.13
CA ILE A 247 11.52 -1.97 -8.77
C ILE A 247 12.98 -2.43 -8.75
N LYS A 248 13.92 -1.51 -8.61
CA LYS A 248 15.37 -1.79 -8.65
C LYS A 248 15.99 -1.84 -7.26
N ALA A 249 15.42 -1.10 -6.31
CA ALA A 249 15.90 -1.06 -4.94
C ALA A 249 14.76 -1.03 -3.91
N VAL A 250 15.07 -1.50 -2.71
CA VAL A 250 14.25 -1.38 -1.50
C VAL A 250 15.13 -0.86 -0.38
N TRP A 251 14.64 0.15 0.33
CA TRP A 251 15.15 0.58 1.62
C TRP A 251 14.20 0.12 2.72
N ILE A 252 14.72 -0.55 3.74
CA ILE A 252 14.00 -0.86 4.98
C ILE A 252 14.58 -0.01 6.10
N SER A 253 13.75 0.82 6.72
CA SER A 253 14.16 1.76 7.77
C SER A 253 14.56 1.05 9.06
N HIS A 254 13.81 0.02 9.47
CA HIS A 254 13.99 -0.71 10.71
C HIS A 254 13.22 -2.07 10.69
N PRO A 255 13.40 -2.98 11.66
CA PRO A 255 12.89 -4.35 11.58
C PRO A 255 11.47 -4.56 12.16
N HIS A 256 10.64 -3.52 12.33
CA HIS A 256 9.24 -3.77 12.70
C HIS A 256 8.44 -4.27 11.49
N ALA A 257 7.52 -5.19 11.77
CA ALA A 257 6.81 -5.98 10.76
C ALA A 257 6.05 -5.13 9.74
N ASP A 258 5.44 -4.04 10.19
CA ASP A 258 4.68 -3.08 9.38
C ASP A 258 5.52 -2.33 8.33
N HIS A 259 6.85 -2.47 8.36
CA HIS A 259 7.76 -1.85 7.40
C HIS A 259 8.41 -2.83 6.42
N HIS A 260 8.29 -4.16 6.61
CA HIS A 260 9.04 -5.10 5.77
C HIS A 260 8.32 -6.41 5.38
N LEU A 261 7.15 -6.73 5.94
CA LEU A 261 6.50 -8.02 5.64
C LEU A 261 6.08 -8.18 4.18
N GLY A 262 5.81 -7.08 3.46
CA GLY A 262 5.54 -7.10 2.02
C GLY A 262 6.75 -7.45 1.16
N LEU A 263 7.97 -7.39 1.71
CA LEU A 263 9.20 -7.76 0.98
C LEU A 263 9.17 -9.23 0.53
N LEU A 264 8.65 -10.14 1.35
CA LEU A 264 8.54 -11.56 0.99
C LEU A 264 7.68 -11.74 -0.26
N ARG A 265 6.56 -11.00 -0.34
CA ARG A 265 5.68 -11.05 -1.50
C ARG A 265 6.34 -10.49 -2.74
N LEU A 266 7.05 -9.37 -2.62
CA LEU A 266 7.81 -8.78 -3.73
C LEU A 266 8.86 -9.75 -4.28
N LEU A 267 9.65 -10.38 -3.41
CA LEU A 267 10.67 -11.36 -3.80
C LEU A 267 10.05 -12.61 -4.43
N HIS A 268 8.94 -13.09 -3.87
CA HIS A 268 8.21 -14.24 -4.39
C HIS A 268 7.71 -13.97 -5.81
N ASP A 269 7.11 -12.82 -6.08
CA ASP A 269 6.50 -12.56 -7.39
C ASP A 269 7.52 -12.18 -8.45
N ARG A 270 8.62 -11.51 -8.06
CA ARG A 270 9.76 -11.26 -8.93
C ARG A 270 10.56 -12.52 -9.29
N LYS A 271 10.43 -13.62 -8.53
CA LYS A 271 11.18 -14.85 -8.84
C LYS A 271 10.85 -15.39 -10.24
N CYS A 272 9.60 -15.21 -10.68
CA CYS A 272 9.13 -15.74 -11.95
C CYS A 272 9.69 -14.99 -13.16
N THR A 273 10.19 -13.76 -12.99
CA THR A 273 10.87 -12.98 -14.04
C THR A 273 12.38 -13.08 -14.00
N PHE A 274 12.94 -13.58 -12.90
CA PHE A 274 14.38 -13.63 -12.73
C PHE A 274 14.99 -14.72 -13.62
N GLN A 275 15.83 -14.31 -14.57
CA GLN A 275 16.59 -15.21 -15.45
C GLN A 275 18.07 -15.22 -15.02
N PRO A 276 18.54 -16.24 -14.28
CA PRO A 276 19.89 -16.24 -13.70
C PRO A 276 21.04 -16.22 -14.73
N ASN A 277 20.76 -16.44 -16.02
CA ASN A 277 21.75 -16.55 -17.10
C ASN A 277 21.52 -15.50 -18.23
N SER A 278 20.84 -14.39 -17.97
CA SER A 278 20.76 -13.31 -18.97
C SER A 278 22.13 -12.61 -19.10
N ASP A 279 22.50 -12.19 -20.31
CA ASP A 279 23.74 -11.47 -20.61
C ASP A 279 23.82 -10.07 -19.95
N ASN A 280 22.76 -9.65 -19.25
CA ASN A 280 22.71 -8.39 -18.52
C ASN A 280 23.35 -8.55 -17.13
N ALA A 281 24.26 -7.63 -16.82
CA ALA A 281 24.88 -7.52 -15.51
C ALA A 281 23.82 -7.27 -14.41
N ASP A 282 23.36 -8.36 -13.80
CA ASP A 282 22.69 -8.46 -12.51
C ASP A 282 21.34 -7.71 -12.30
N ASP A 283 20.25 -8.32 -12.77
CA ASP A 283 18.85 -7.86 -12.54
C ASP A 283 18.30 -8.08 -11.11
N ARG A 284 19.16 -8.37 -10.12
CA ARG A 284 18.73 -8.65 -8.75
C ARG A 284 18.22 -7.40 -8.05
N LEU A 285 17.23 -7.58 -7.18
CA LEU A 285 16.71 -6.50 -6.35
C LEU A 285 17.76 -6.06 -5.33
N LEU A 286 18.09 -4.77 -5.29
CA LEU A 286 18.96 -4.22 -4.25
C LEU A 286 18.15 -4.03 -2.97
N VAL A 287 18.46 -4.78 -1.92
CA VAL A 287 17.79 -4.69 -0.62
C VAL A 287 18.75 -4.06 0.38
N ILE A 288 18.48 -2.80 0.71
CA ILE A 288 19.24 -2.01 1.67
C ILE A 288 18.47 -2.03 2.99
N ALA A 289 18.99 -2.73 3.99
CA ALA A 289 18.23 -3.03 5.19
C ALA A 289 19.13 -3.19 6.43
N PRO A 290 18.57 -3.07 7.65
CA PRO A 290 19.27 -3.38 8.87
C PRO A 290 19.51 -4.89 8.99
N LYS A 291 20.59 -5.28 9.68
CA LYS A 291 21.03 -6.67 9.81
C LYS A 291 19.96 -7.69 10.27
N PRO A 292 19.00 -7.38 11.17
CA PRO A 292 17.93 -8.32 11.51
C PRO A 292 17.09 -8.80 10.30
N ILE A 293 16.94 -7.97 9.27
CA ILE A 293 16.24 -8.37 8.03
C ILE A 293 17.01 -9.43 7.25
N TYR A 294 18.34 -9.51 7.41
CA TYR A 294 19.17 -10.50 6.74
C TYR A 294 18.89 -11.88 7.29
N GLU A 295 18.78 -11.97 8.61
CA GLU A 295 18.48 -13.22 9.32
C GLU A 295 17.09 -13.70 8.95
N PHE A 296 16.10 -12.79 8.96
CA PHE A 296 14.75 -13.05 8.50
C PHE A 296 14.71 -13.60 7.06
N LEU A 297 15.39 -12.95 6.11
CA LEU A 297 15.43 -13.39 4.72
C LEU A 297 16.22 -14.69 4.51
N ARG A 298 17.28 -14.92 5.30
CA ARG A 298 18.03 -16.18 5.29
C ARG A 298 17.14 -17.33 5.73
N GLU A 299 16.45 -17.20 6.86
CA GLU A 299 15.52 -18.21 7.37
C GLU A 299 14.41 -18.50 6.37
N TYR A 300 13.84 -17.46 5.75
CA TYR A 300 12.83 -17.66 4.71
C TYR A 300 13.40 -18.35 3.46
N SER A 301 14.64 -18.05 3.09
CA SER A 301 15.32 -18.68 1.95
C SER A 301 15.61 -20.17 2.18
N GLU A 302 15.75 -20.62 3.42
CA GLU A 302 15.87 -22.06 3.74
C GLU A 302 14.57 -22.81 3.42
N ILE A 303 13.42 -22.16 3.62
CA ILE A 303 12.09 -22.72 3.32
C ILE A 303 11.76 -22.57 1.82
N HIS A 304 12.17 -21.46 1.20
CA HIS A 304 11.90 -21.16 -0.20
C HIS A 304 13.19 -20.81 -0.99
N PRO A 305 14.04 -21.79 -1.33
CA PRO A 305 15.36 -21.55 -1.92
C PRO A 305 15.35 -20.74 -3.22
N ALA A 306 14.26 -20.80 -3.99
CA ALA A 306 14.14 -20.08 -5.26
C ALA A 306 14.15 -18.55 -5.13
N ILE A 307 13.97 -17.97 -3.93
CA ILE A 307 14.11 -16.51 -3.75
C ILE A 307 15.53 -16.08 -3.39
N ALA A 308 16.41 -16.98 -2.94
CA ALA A 308 17.72 -16.62 -2.38
C ALA A 308 18.61 -15.84 -3.38
N ASN A 309 18.46 -16.11 -4.67
CA ASN A 309 19.25 -15.51 -5.73
C ASN A 309 18.59 -14.31 -6.40
N THR A 310 17.41 -13.87 -5.94
CA THR A 310 16.66 -12.78 -6.60
C THR A 310 17.01 -11.39 -6.06
N TYR A 311 17.86 -11.30 -5.03
CA TYR A 311 18.23 -10.04 -4.39
C TYR A 311 19.72 -9.98 -3.98
N ARG A 312 20.19 -8.76 -3.71
CA ARG A 312 21.49 -8.44 -3.09
C ARG A 312 21.25 -7.66 -1.80
N LEU A 313 21.96 -7.99 -0.73
CA LEU A 313 21.84 -7.32 0.55
C LEU A 313 22.95 -6.27 0.73
N PHE A 314 22.56 -5.07 1.18
CA PHE A 314 23.46 -3.99 1.59
C PHE A 314 23.06 -3.48 2.98
N ASP A 315 24.02 -3.30 3.89
CA ASP A 315 23.70 -2.99 5.28
C ASP A 315 23.42 -1.49 5.37
N SER A 316 22.30 -1.10 5.98
CA SER A 316 21.97 0.32 6.17
C SER A 316 23.11 1.10 6.87
N ARG A 317 23.95 0.42 7.67
CA ARG A 317 25.12 1.02 8.32
C ARG A 317 26.25 1.40 7.36
N ASP A 318 26.34 0.76 6.20
CA ASP A 318 27.34 1.07 5.17
C ASP A 318 27.06 2.42 4.49
N LEU A 319 25.90 3.02 4.76
CA LEU A 319 25.52 4.36 4.33
C LEU A 319 25.72 5.43 5.43
N ILE A 320 26.23 5.05 6.61
CA ILE A 320 26.57 6.01 7.67
C ILE A 320 27.99 6.52 7.45
N GLY A 321 28.17 7.84 7.37
CA GLY A 321 29.48 8.44 7.16
C GLY A 321 29.91 8.42 5.68
N ASN A 322 30.94 7.64 5.33
CA ASN A 322 31.42 7.52 3.95
C ASN A 322 30.62 6.43 3.21
N PRO A 323 29.70 6.80 2.30
CA PRO A 323 28.79 5.85 1.68
C PRO A 323 29.54 4.87 0.76
N ASN A 324 29.08 3.62 0.75
CA ASN A 324 29.58 2.56 -0.12
C ASN A 324 29.53 2.98 -1.61
N CYS A 325 30.70 3.24 -2.20
CA CYS A 325 30.80 3.72 -3.58
C CYS A 325 30.19 2.76 -4.61
N HIS A 326 30.20 1.45 -4.35
CA HIS A 326 29.62 0.46 -5.26
C HIS A 326 28.09 0.50 -5.23
N LEU A 327 27.47 0.56 -4.05
CA LEU A 327 26.01 0.67 -3.94
C LEU A 327 25.51 1.97 -4.60
N ILE A 328 26.17 3.09 -4.32
CA ILE A 328 25.80 4.38 -4.93
C ILE A 328 25.90 4.31 -6.46
N GLN A 329 26.94 3.68 -7.01
CA GLN A 329 27.06 3.48 -8.46
C GLN A 329 25.88 2.67 -9.02
N LEU A 330 25.51 1.56 -8.37
CA LEU A 330 24.36 0.74 -8.79
C LEU A 330 23.04 1.52 -8.75
N LEU A 331 22.81 2.34 -7.71
CA LEU A 331 21.61 3.17 -7.59
C LEU A 331 21.61 4.30 -8.63
N SER A 332 22.76 4.90 -8.91
CA SER A 332 22.92 5.91 -9.95
C SER A 332 22.58 5.35 -11.32
N ASP A 333 23.14 4.19 -11.67
CA ASP A 333 22.95 3.56 -12.98
C ASP A 333 21.52 3.06 -13.19
N SER A 334 20.84 2.61 -12.12
CA SER A 334 19.51 2.01 -12.22
C SER A 334 18.35 2.98 -12.03
N ILE A 335 18.48 3.99 -11.16
CA ILE A 335 17.38 4.90 -10.77
C ILE A 335 17.80 6.37 -10.70
N GLY A 336 19.04 6.72 -11.08
CA GLY A 336 19.51 8.11 -11.12
C GLY A 336 19.86 8.72 -9.76
N ILE A 337 19.86 7.92 -8.69
CA ILE A 337 20.23 8.39 -7.35
C ILE A 337 21.75 8.60 -7.29
N THR A 338 22.17 9.84 -7.09
CA THR A 338 23.59 10.21 -7.12
C THR A 338 24.29 10.04 -5.77
N ASN A 339 23.52 10.02 -4.68
CA ASN A 339 24.05 9.81 -3.34
C ASN A 339 22.95 9.34 -2.37
N CYS A 340 23.34 8.52 -1.39
CA CYS A 340 22.49 8.06 -0.29
C CYS A 340 23.27 8.09 1.02
N ARG A 341 22.65 8.58 2.09
CA ARG A 341 23.22 8.56 3.44
C ARG A 341 22.19 8.11 4.45
N ALA A 342 22.57 7.21 5.34
CA ALA A 342 21.74 6.79 6.47
C ALA A 342 22.07 7.62 7.70
N VAL A 343 21.05 7.95 8.49
CA VAL A 343 21.19 8.63 9.78
C VAL A 343 20.52 7.76 10.83
N GLN A 344 21.25 7.38 11.88
CA GLN A 344 20.68 6.63 12.98
C GLN A 344 19.67 7.49 13.74
N VAL A 345 18.49 6.93 14.02
CA VAL A 345 17.39 7.61 14.72
C VAL A 345 16.99 6.85 15.98
N THR A 346 16.30 7.54 16.90
CA THR A 346 15.84 6.94 18.16
C THR A 346 14.47 6.32 17.98
N HIS A 347 14.40 5.00 17.86
CA HIS A 347 13.15 4.23 17.80
C HIS A 347 13.34 2.82 18.41
N CYS A 348 13.72 1.83 17.59
CA CYS A 348 14.21 0.54 18.06
C CYS A 348 15.70 0.37 17.70
N PRO A 349 16.39 -0.68 18.19
CA PRO A 349 17.73 -1.00 17.71
C PRO A 349 17.73 -1.17 16.19
N PHE A 350 18.76 -0.64 15.53
CA PHE A 350 18.89 -0.66 14.06
C PHE A 350 17.82 0.12 13.29
N ALA A 351 17.35 1.25 13.85
CA ALA A 351 16.48 2.18 13.15
C ALA A 351 17.26 3.33 12.48
N TYR A 352 16.95 3.58 11.20
CA TYR A 352 17.63 4.55 10.36
C TYR A 352 16.66 5.37 9.51
N ALA A 353 16.93 6.67 9.42
CA ALA A 353 16.43 7.53 8.36
C ALA A 353 17.38 7.48 7.15
N ILE A 354 16.88 7.87 5.98
CA ILE A 354 17.67 7.97 4.74
C ILE A 354 17.54 9.35 4.10
N ILE A 355 18.67 9.87 3.62
CA ILE A 355 18.78 11.08 2.80
C ILE A 355 19.25 10.64 1.41
N ILE A 356 18.51 11.02 0.37
CA ILE A 356 18.72 10.62 -1.02
C ILE A 356 18.87 11.88 -1.87
N ASP A 357 20.00 12.03 -2.55
CA ASP A 357 20.24 13.09 -3.53
C ASP A 357 20.08 12.55 -4.97
N GLY A 358 19.85 13.45 -5.92
CA GLY A 358 19.69 13.09 -7.34
C GLY A 358 18.31 12.56 -7.72
N THR A 359 17.33 12.64 -6.81
CA THR A 359 15.94 12.29 -7.16
C THR A 359 15.33 13.36 -8.05
N THR A 360 14.23 13.03 -8.74
CA THR A 360 13.44 14.02 -9.50
C THR A 360 12.80 15.10 -8.62
N PHE A 361 12.77 14.88 -7.30
CA PHE A 361 12.35 15.86 -6.30
C PHE A 361 13.52 16.69 -5.75
N GLY A 362 14.75 16.44 -6.20
CA GLY A 362 15.97 16.98 -5.60
C GLY A 362 16.43 16.12 -4.42
N ARG A 363 16.72 16.75 -3.27
CA ARG A 363 17.06 16.06 -2.03
C ARG A 363 15.80 15.56 -1.33
N LEU A 364 15.66 14.24 -1.22
CA LEU A 364 14.59 13.55 -0.50
C LEU A 364 15.09 13.04 0.85
N VAL A 365 14.28 13.21 1.88
CA VAL A 365 14.53 12.64 3.21
C VAL A 365 13.36 11.74 3.58
N TYR A 366 13.64 10.54 4.07
CA TYR A 366 12.65 9.66 4.68
C TYR A 366 13.07 9.31 6.09
N SER A 367 12.21 9.62 7.07
CA SER A 367 12.54 9.47 8.49
C SER A 367 12.60 8.02 8.96
N GLY A 368 11.82 7.13 8.35
CA GLY A 368 11.37 5.90 9.04
C GLY A 368 10.63 6.27 10.33
N ASP A 369 10.57 5.33 11.27
CA ASP A 369 10.02 5.59 12.59
C ASP A 369 11.08 6.19 13.50
N CYS A 370 10.73 7.27 14.20
CA CYS A 370 11.67 7.99 15.04
C CYS A 370 11.03 8.92 16.06
N ARG A 371 11.74 9.14 17.17
CA ARG A 371 11.64 10.40 17.92
C ARG A 371 12.28 11.56 17.14
N PRO A 372 11.89 12.81 17.44
CA PRO A 372 12.41 14.01 16.78
C PRO A 372 13.94 14.02 16.80
N SER A 373 14.55 14.00 15.61
CA SER A 373 16.00 13.78 15.47
C SER A 373 16.74 15.04 15.03
N GLN A 374 17.47 15.63 15.97
CA GLN A 374 18.36 16.76 15.70
C GLN A 374 19.53 16.39 14.77
N ALA A 375 19.99 15.14 14.82
CA ALA A 375 21.01 14.66 13.90
C ALA A 375 20.48 14.64 12.46
N LEU A 376 19.27 14.12 12.26
CA LEU A 376 18.62 14.12 10.95
C LEU A 376 18.41 15.54 10.42
N ALA A 377 17.95 16.46 11.28
CA ALA A 377 17.77 17.86 10.91
C ALA A 377 19.06 18.52 10.39
N ARG A 378 20.21 18.26 11.05
CA ARG A 378 21.51 18.81 10.66
C ARG A 378 22.05 18.20 9.36
N GLU A 379 21.91 16.89 9.18
CA GLU A 379 22.44 16.19 8.01
C GLU A 379 21.63 16.46 6.73
N ALA A 380 20.36 16.83 6.88
CA ALA A 380 19.40 17.00 5.78
C ALA A 380 19.04 18.48 5.49
N ILE A 381 19.89 19.43 5.87
CA ILE A 381 19.66 20.86 5.58
C ILE A 381 19.46 21.08 4.07
N GLY A 382 18.46 21.89 3.73
CA GLY A 382 18.09 22.23 2.36
C GLY A 382 17.28 21.14 1.65
N ALA A 383 16.64 20.23 2.38
CA ALA A 383 15.80 19.20 1.79
C ALA A 383 14.69 19.80 0.90
N ASP A 384 14.53 19.26 -0.30
CA ASP A 384 13.45 19.66 -1.20
C ASP A 384 12.13 18.98 -0.81
N ILE A 385 12.24 17.74 -0.33
CA ILE A 385 11.11 16.96 0.16
C ILE A 385 11.51 16.17 1.41
N VAL A 386 10.67 16.26 2.44
CA VAL A 386 10.82 15.49 3.68
C VAL A 386 9.57 14.64 3.86
N ILE A 387 9.72 13.33 3.82
CA ILE A 387 8.69 12.37 4.18
C ILE A 387 8.95 11.99 5.64
N HIS A 388 8.08 12.46 6.54
CA HIS A 388 8.26 12.30 7.98
C HIS A 388 7.12 11.51 8.60
N GLU A 389 7.45 10.60 9.51
CA GLU A 389 6.47 9.95 10.38
C GLU A 389 5.81 11.00 11.30
N ALA A 390 4.50 10.88 11.47
CA ALA A 390 3.71 11.74 12.33
C ALA A 390 2.63 10.91 13.02
N THR A 391 3.09 9.93 13.79
CA THR A 391 2.23 8.88 14.36
C THR A 391 1.16 9.45 15.30
N PHE A 392 1.51 10.47 16.09
CA PHE A 392 0.64 11.04 17.11
C PHE A 392 0.15 12.46 16.76
N GLU A 393 -1.03 12.82 17.26
CA GLU A 393 -1.50 14.20 17.24
C GLU A 393 -0.75 15.05 18.28
N ASP A 394 -0.77 16.38 18.11
CA ASP A 394 -0.23 17.29 19.12
C ASP A 394 -1.06 17.21 20.41
N GLY A 395 -0.41 17.34 21.57
CA GLY A 395 -0.99 17.06 22.88
C GLY A 395 -0.78 15.62 23.37
N MET A 396 -0.22 14.73 22.53
CA MET A 396 0.12 13.35 22.88
C MET A 396 1.62 13.11 23.01
N GLU A 397 2.41 14.14 23.32
CA GLU A 397 3.88 14.09 23.35
C GLU A 397 4.40 13.03 24.33
N ALA A 398 3.70 12.82 25.45
CA ALA A 398 4.05 11.79 26.42
C ALA A 398 3.92 10.37 25.82
N GLU A 399 2.83 10.09 25.10
CA GLU A 399 2.63 8.78 24.45
C GLU A 399 3.60 8.59 23.28
N ALA A 400 3.79 9.64 22.47
CA ALA A 400 4.76 9.67 21.39
C ALA A 400 6.18 9.39 21.90
N SER A 401 6.57 9.98 23.04
CA SER A 401 7.85 9.73 23.69
C SER A 401 8.01 8.27 24.14
N VAL A 402 7.02 7.73 24.85
CA VAL A 402 7.04 6.35 25.36
C VAL A 402 7.11 5.33 24.22
N LYS A 403 6.34 5.54 23.16
CA LYS A 403 6.31 4.65 21.98
C LYS A 403 7.38 4.97 20.94
N ARG A 404 8.18 6.02 21.18
CA ARG A 404 9.30 6.45 20.37
C ARG A 404 8.93 6.84 18.93
N HIS A 405 7.88 7.62 18.79
CA HIS A 405 7.39 8.23 17.55
C HIS A 405 7.26 9.74 17.67
N CYS A 406 6.96 10.46 16.59
CA CYS A 406 6.73 11.90 16.61
C CYS A 406 5.24 12.26 16.75
N THR A 407 4.97 13.41 17.36
CA THR A 407 3.73 14.15 17.04
C THR A 407 3.87 14.91 15.72
N ILE A 408 2.76 15.38 15.15
CA ILE A 408 2.75 16.24 13.96
C ILE A 408 3.63 17.48 14.14
N GLY A 409 3.44 18.22 15.24
CA GLY A 409 4.17 19.45 15.54
C GLY A 409 5.66 19.20 15.70
N GLU A 410 6.05 18.07 16.28
CA GLU A 410 7.45 17.69 16.41
C GLU A 410 8.08 17.33 15.05
N ALA A 411 7.39 16.55 14.21
CA ALA A 411 7.83 16.23 12.85
C ALA A 411 8.00 17.51 12.00
N LEU A 412 7.03 18.42 12.06
CA LEU A 412 7.09 19.72 11.39
C LEU A 412 8.23 20.61 11.93
N SER A 413 8.51 20.56 13.23
CA SER A 413 9.65 21.28 13.81
C SER A 413 10.98 20.78 13.24
N ILE A 414 11.16 19.46 13.14
CA ILE A 414 12.36 18.86 12.53
C ILE A 414 12.49 19.26 11.05
N ALA A 415 11.40 19.20 10.28
CA ALA A 415 11.40 19.61 8.88
C ALA A 415 11.69 21.12 8.69
N ARG A 416 11.19 21.99 9.58
CA ARG A 416 11.53 23.42 9.57
C ARG A 416 13.02 23.66 9.83
N GLN A 417 13.63 22.90 10.74
CA GLN A 417 15.06 22.99 11.03
C GLN A 417 15.92 22.54 9.83
N MET A 418 15.43 21.58 9.03
CA MET A 418 16.03 21.22 7.75
C MET A 418 15.89 22.31 6.68
N LYS A 419 15.09 23.36 6.91
CA LYS A 419 14.66 24.32 5.88
C LYS A 419 13.99 23.61 4.70
N ALA A 420 13.16 22.62 5.00
CA ALA A 420 12.46 21.82 3.99
C ALA A 420 11.55 22.71 3.13
N LYS A 421 11.53 22.46 1.81
CA LYS A 421 10.58 23.13 0.90
C LYS A 421 9.18 22.49 1.01
N ASN A 422 9.13 21.16 0.96
CA ASN A 422 7.90 20.38 1.07
C ASN A 422 8.07 19.32 2.17
N THR A 423 7.05 19.16 3.01
CA THR A 423 6.97 18.10 4.04
C THR A 423 5.70 17.29 3.81
N ILE A 424 5.87 15.98 3.64
CA ILE A 424 4.78 15.02 3.54
C ILE A 424 4.76 14.21 4.84
N LEU A 425 3.64 14.28 5.57
CA LEU A 425 3.41 13.52 6.79
C LEU A 425 2.79 12.17 6.44
N THR A 426 3.27 11.11 7.08
CA THR A 426 2.78 9.73 6.90
C THR A 426 2.86 8.95 8.20
N HIS A 427 2.58 7.64 8.15
CA HIS A 427 2.69 6.72 9.28
C HIS A 427 1.79 7.13 10.46
N PHE A 428 0.53 7.41 10.17
CA PHE A 428 -0.44 7.90 11.14
C PHE A 428 -0.97 6.76 12.03
N SER A 429 -1.19 7.05 13.32
CA SER A 429 -1.87 6.10 14.19
C SER A 429 -3.30 5.83 13.72
N GLN A 430 -3.69 4.55 13.74
CA GLN A 430 -5.05 4.13 13.38
C GLN A 430 -6.13 4.63 14.33
N ARG A 431 -5.75 5.04 15.56
CA ARG A 431 -6.68 5.59 16.56
C ARG A 431 -7.30 6.91 16.09
N TYR A 432 -6.66 7.58 15.14
CA TYR A 432 -7.04 8.88 14.63
C TYR A 432 -7.28 8.80 13.11
N PRO A 433 -8.46 8.31 12.67
CA PRO A 433 -8.78 8.23 11.24
C PRO A 433 -8.94 9.62 10.60
N LYS A 434 -9.07 10.66 11.43
CA LYS A 434 -9.28 12.06 11.05
C LYS A 434 -7.97 12.65 10.50
N ILE A 435 -8.09 13.62 9.59
CA ILE A 435 -6.95 14.45 9.19
C ILE A 435 -6.80 15.53 10.26
N PRO A 436 -5.70 15.55 11.04
CA PRO A 436 -5.56 16.49 12.13
C PRO A 436 -5.51 17.93 11.60
N PRO A 437 -5.96 18.91 12.39
CA PRO A 437 -5.78 20.30 12.03
C PRO A 437 -4.29 20.62 11.89
N ILE A 438 -3.92 21.33 10.82
CA ILE A 438 -2.56 21.86 10.69
C ILE A 438 -2.35 22.81 11.86
N PRO A 439 -1.30 22.62 12.69
CA PRO A 439 -1.01 23.54 13.78
C PRO A 439 -0.83 24.95 13.20
N THR A 440 -1.67 25.89 13.63
CA THR A 440 -1.63 27.31 13.23
C THR A 440 -0.46 28.06 13.87
N ALA A 441 0.37 27.37 14.65
CA ALA A 441 1.48 27.95 15.40
C ALA A 441 2.63 28.38 14.48
N SER A 442 2.75 29.71 14.37
CA SER A 442 3.89 30.51 13.93
C SER A 442 4.40 30.24 12.50
N ASP A 443 3.76 30.91 11.54
CA ASP A 443 4.39 31.31 10.27
C ASP A 443 5.35 32.51 10.49
N ASP A 444 6.09 32.51 11.62
CA ASP A 444 7.12 33.51 11.94
C ASP A 444 8.42 33.19 11.18
N ARG A 445 8.33 33.12 9.85
CA ARG A 445 9.52 33.30 9.01
C ARG A 445 9.64 34.77 8.63
N PRO A 446 10.66 35.49 9.10
CA PRO A 446 11.07 36.69 8.42
C PRO A 446 11.65 36.22 7.07
N HIS A 447 10.97 36.55 5.96
CA HIS A 447 11.36 36.31 4.56
C HIS A 447 10.81 35.02 3.89
N GLY A 448 9.50 34.99 3.61
CA GLY A 448 9.03 34.84 2.23
C GLY A 448 8.95 33.46 1.55
N SER A 449 9.14 32.33 2.24
CA SER A 449 8.80 31.03 1.64
C SER A 449 8.21 30.08 2.69
N SER A 450 6.88 29.95 2.71
CA SER A 450 6.18 29.00 3.60
C SER A 450 6.44 27.55 3.15
N MET A 451 6.55 26.64 4.10
CA MET A 451 6.91 25.23 3.90
C MET A 451 5.61 24.53 3.56
N THR A 452 5.58 23.84 2.42
CA THR A 452 4.36 23.14 2.00
C THR A 452 4.18 21.91 2.86
N ILE A 453 3.00 21.75 3.46
CA ILE A 453 2.65 20.59 4.31
C ILE A 453 1.59 19.76 3.58
N VAL A 454 1.86 18.47 3.40
CA VAL A 454 0.98 17.53 2.73
C VAL A 454 0.73 16.35 3.65
N PHE A 455 -0.52 15.89 3.76
CA PHE A 455 -0.86 14.64 4.43
C PHE A 455 -0.91 13.52 3.41
N ALA A 456 -0.15 12.44 3.65
CA ALA A 456 -0.17 11.28 2.77
C ALA A 456 -1.47 10.49 2.94
N PHE A 457 -1.92 9.90 1.83
CA PHE A 457 -3.00 8.92 1.80
C PHE A 457 -2.58 7.73 0.95
N ASP A 458 -3.13 6.57 1.26
CA ASP A 458 -3.02 5.41 0.41
C ASP A 458 -3.47 5.74 -1.02
N PHE A 459 -2.70 5.24 -1.99
CA PHE A 459 -2.78 5.48 -3.43
C PHE A 459 -2.41 6.90 -3.90
N MET A 460 -2.11 7.82 -2.99
CA MET A 460 -1.70 9.18 -3.36
C MET A 460 -0.46 9.15 -4.25
N SER A 461 -0.52 9.91 -5.34
CA SER A 461 0.45 9.95 -6.42
C SER A 461 0.86 11.39 -6.66
N LEU A 462 2.13 11.72 -6.38
CA LEU A 462 2.62 13.10 -6.44
C LEU A 462 3.79 13.21 -7.39
N THR A 463 3.77 14.23 -8.24
CA THR A 463 4.97 14.78 -8.91
C THR A 463 5.52 15.96 -8.09
N PRO A 464 6.74 16.44 -8.37
CA PRO A 464 7.28 17.62 -7.68
C PRO A 464 6.36 18.86 -7.75
N SER A 465 5.69 19.06 -8.88
CA SER A 465 4.74 20.18 -9.08
C SER A 465 3.43 20.04 -8.30
N ASP A 466 3.05 18.82 -7.90
CA ASP A 466 1.75 18.57 -7.26
C ASP A 466 1.74 18.95 -5.77
N CYS A 467 2.91 19.05 -5.11
CA CYS A 467 3.01 19.21 -3.66
C CYS A 467 2.21 20.41 -3.14
N PHE A 468 2.31 21.55 -3.80
CA PHE A 468 1.59 22.75 -3.38
C PHE A 468 0.07 22.60 -3.53
N LEU A 469 -0.40 22.10 -4.69
CA LEU A 469 -1.83 21.85 -4.91
C LEU A 469 -2.36 20.83 -3.90
N ALA A 470 -1.63 19.74 -3.66
CA ALA A 470 -1.98 18.72 -2.67
C ALA A 470 -2.18 19.33 -1.27
N SER A 471 -1.30 20.25 -0.85
CA SER A 471 -1.47 20.94 0.44
C SER A 471 -2.77 21.74 0.52
N LYS A 472 -3.17 22.39 -0.58
CA LYS A 472 -4.38 23.22 -0.66
C LYS A 472 -5.66 22.40 -0.74
N LEU A 473 -5.60 21.14 -1.13
CA LEU A 473 -6.74 20.22 -1.16
C LEU A 473 -7.08 19.64 0.22
N THR A 474 -6.20 19.78 1.23
CA THR A 474 -6.41 19.26 2.59
C THR A 474 -7.76 19.64 3.21
N PRO A 475 -8.24 20.91 3.13
CA PRO A 475 -9.54 21.29 3.67
C PRO A 475 -10.71 20.55 3.01
N ALA A 476 -10.66 20.33 1.69
CA ALA A 476 -11.69 19.56 0.98
C ALA A 476 -11.69 18.09 1.41
N LEU A 477 -10.51 17.49 1.61
CA LEU A 477 -10.39 16.12 2.11
C LEU A 477 -10.94 15.97 3.53
N ARG A 478 -10.82 17.00 4.38
CA ARG A 478 -11.41 17.02 5.73
C ARG A 478 -12.93 17.02 5.72
N LEU A 479 -13.56 17.65 4.73
CA LEU A 479 -15.01 17.60 4.56
C LEU A 479 -15.48 16.21 4.14
N LEU A 480 -14.68 15.52 3.32
CA LEU A 480 -15.00 14.19 2.80
C LEU A 480 -14.96 13.09 3.88
N PHE A 481 -14.07 13.27 4.86
CA PHE A 481 -13.91 12.40 6.02
C PHE A 481 -14.17 13.21 7.29
N PRO A 482 -15.43 13.60 7.56
CA PRO A 482 -15.75 14.42 8.72
C PRO A 482 -15.38 13.68 9.99
N ALA A 483 -15.02 14.45 11.01
CA ALA A 483 -14.83 13.91 12.33
C ALA A 483 -16.17 13.29 12.79
N GLU A 484 -16.24 11.97 12.97
CA GLU A 484 -17.38 11.38 13.67
C GLU A 484 -17.50 12.10 15.03
N ASP A 485 -18.66 12.72 15.27
CA ASP A 485 -19.01 13.28 16.55
C ASP A 485 -18.97 12.15 17.58
N GLU A 486 -18.36 12.39 18.74
CA GLU A 486 -18.26 11.45 19.87
C GLU A 486 -19.63 11.02 20.46
N LYS A 487 -20.74 11.28 19.78
CA LYS A 487 -22.12 11.05 20.24
C LYS A 487 -22.83 9.85 19.60
N ASN A 488 -22.21 9.13 18.66
CA ASN A 488 -22.82 7.94 18.02
C ASN A 488 -22.10 6.62 18.33
N THR A 489 -21.52 6.47 19.52
CA THR A 489 -21.07 5.15 20.03
C THR A 489 -22.19 4.31 20.64
N ASP A 490 -23.44 4.77 20.60
CA ASP A 490 -24.60 3.96 20.99
C ASP A 490 -25.11 3.16 19.78
N GLY A 491 -24.53 1.98 19.53
CA GLY A 491 -25.29 0.89 18.90
C GLY A 491 -24.65 0.03 17.79
N GLU A 492 -23.41 0.27 17.37
CA GLU A 492 -22.69 -0.72 16.53
C GLU A 492 -21.64 -1.40 17.39
N ASP A 493 -21.75 -2.72 17.55
CA ASP A 493 -20.81 -3.58 18.27
C ASP A 493 -19.36 -3.20 17.95
N GLU A 494 -18.77 -2.38 18.81
CA GLU A 494 -17.33 -2.18 18.84
C GLU A 494 -16.73 -3.57 19.06
N ASP A 495 -15.94 -4.03 18.09
CA ASP A 495 -15.19 -5.26 18.20
C ASP A 495 -14.05 -5.06 19.22
N ILE A 496 -14.44 -5.07 20.50
CA ILE A 496 -13.60 -4.94 21.69
C ILE A 496 -12.53 -6.06 21.68
N SER A 497 -12.78 -7.17 20.97
CA SER A 497 -11.84 -8.27 20.83
C SER A 497 -10.62 -7.90 19.99
N GLY A 498 -10.81 -7.23 18.84
CA GLY A 498 -9.73 -6.73 17.99
C GLY A 498 -8.91 -5.62 18.67
N LEU A 499 -9.56 -4.76 19.45
CA LEU A 499 -8.90 -3.67 20.19
C LEU A 499 -8.04 -4.21 21.36
N GLN A 500 -8.51 -5.26 22.03
CA GLN A 500 -7.73 -5.97 23.05
C GLN A 500 -6.59 -6.79 22.42
N MET A 501 -6.79 -7.39 21.25
CA MET A 501 -5.71 -8.08 20.52
C MET A 501 -4.67 -7.11 19.95
N ALA A 502 -5.05 -5.93 19.48
CA ALA A 502 -4.10 -4.89 19.06
C ALA A 502 -3.32 -4.33 20.26
N LYS A 503 -3.97 -4.13 21.42
CA LYS A 503 -3.29 -3.82 22.67
C LYS A 503 -2.34 -4.94 23.08
N ALA A 504 -2.75 -6.20 22.96
CA ALA A 504 -1.92 -7.36 23.26
C ALA A 504 -0.70 -7.42 22.32
N ALA A 505 -0.90 -7.33 21.00
CA ALA A 505 0.15 -7.35 19.98
C ALA A 505 1.16 -6.21 20.14
N MET A 506 0.72 -5.01 20.54
CA MET A 506 1.61 -3.88 20.88
C MET A 506 2.26 -3.99 22.27
N SER A 507 1.86 -4.96 23.10
CA SER A 507 2.32 -5.12 24.50
C SER A 507 3.09 -6.41 24.76
N VAL A 508 3.32 -7.26 23.74
CA VAL A 508 4.17 -8.45 23.87
C VAL A 508 5.58 -8.09 23.38
N PRO A 509 6.57 -7.86 24.25
CA PRO A 509 7.96 -8.03 23.86
C PRO A 509 8.09 -9.44 23.32
N GLY A 510 8.57 -9.59 22.08
CA GLY A 510 8.76 -10.89 21.44
C GLY A 510 9.35 -11.88 22.43
N LEU A 511 8.76 -13.08 22.50
CA LEU A 511 9.15 -14.18 23.38
C LEU A 511 10.56 -14.75 23.08
N PHE A 512 11.39 -14.01 22.34
CA PHE A 512 12.78 -14.30 22.04
C PHE A 512 13.78 -13.43 22.84
N ALA A 513 13.31 -12.61 23.79
CA ALA A 513 14.16 -11.71 24.59
C ALA A 513 14.34 -12.12 26.08
N GLN A 514 14.24 -13.41 26.42
CA GLN A 514 14.60 -13.90 27.77
C GLN A 514 15.48 -15.15 27.75
N LYS A 515 16.78 -14.90 27.64
CA LYS A 515 17.93 -15.60 28.22
C LYS A 515 19.14 -14.87 27.63
N GLU A 516 19.93 -14.09 28.34
CA GLU A 516 20.54 -14.31 29.65
C GLU A 516 20.83 -12.96 30.34
N LEU A 517 20.54 -12.92 31.63
CA LEU A 517 21.13 -11.99 32.59
C LEU A 517 21.97 -12.89 33.51
N LEU A 518 23.27 -12.96 33.25
CA LEU A 518 24.37 -13.12 34.22
C LEU A 518 25.71 -12.96 33.50
#